data_AF-A0A3B0TF96-F1
#
_entry.id   AF-A0A3B0TF96-F1
#
_cell.length_a   1.000
_cell.length_b   1.000
_cell.length_c   1.000
_cell.angle_alpha   90.00
_cell.angle_beta   90.00
_cell.angle_gamma   90.00
#
_symmetry.space_group_name_H-M   'P 1'
#
loop_
_entity.id
_entity.type
_entity.pdbx_description
1 polymer ?
#
loop_
_entity_poly.entity_id
_entity_poly.type
_entity_poly.pdbx_seq_one_letter_code
_entity_poly.pdbx_strand_id
1 'polypeptide(L)' 'MCAKSAIISNYEMKFYYLKRTGEGKNKMCTINIIRNKLLSRILAVVKRKTPYVDIAKFAA' A
#
# COMPACT_ATOMS: atom_id res chain seq x y z
N MET A 1 -9.19 -0.25 -10.87
CA MET A 1 -7.76 0.11 -10.82
C MET A 1 -7.20 -0.17 -9.41
N CYS A 2 -6.48 -1.27 -9.20
CA CYS A 2 -6.19 -1.84 -7.87
C CYS A 2 -5.48 -0.90 -6.88
N ALA A 3 -4.50 -0.11 -7.34
CA ALA A 3 -3.81 0.85 -6.47
C ALA A 3 -4.73 1.96 -5.94
N LYS A 4 -5.63 2.48 -6.78
CA LYS A 4 -6.63 3.48 -6.34
C LYS A 4 -7.61 2.88 -5.33
N SER A 5 -8.07 1.66 -5.57
CA SER A 5 -8.93 0.94 -4.62
C SER A 5 -8.22 0.74 -3.28
N ALA A 6 -6.95 0.33 -3.29
CA ALA A 6 -6.14 0.16 -2.09
C ALA A 6 -5.93 1.48 -1.31
N ILE A 7 -5.74 2.61 -2.00
CA ILE A 7 -5.65 3.94 -1.36
C ILE A 7 -6.95 4.30 -0.64
N ILE A 8 -8.11 3.83 -1.11
CA ILE A 8 -9.41 4.12 -0.50
C ILE A 8 -9.67 3.18 0.69
N SER A 9 -9.42 1.88 0.53
CA SER A 9 -9.82 0.85 1.49
C SER A 9 -8.77 0.49 2.54
N ASN A 10 -7.48 0.68 2.25
CA ASN A 10 -6.39 0.31 3.16
C ASN A 10 -5.74 1.56 3.78
N TYR A 11 -5.73 1.63 5.11
CA TYR A 11 -5.20 2.77 5.86
C TYR A 11 -3.73 3.05 5.53
N GLU A 12 -2.89 2.02 5.49
CA GLU A 12 -1.45 2.18 5.25
C GLU A 12 -1.17 2.73 3.84
N MET A 13 -1.89 2.25 2.83
CA MET A 13 -1.77 2.75 1.45
C MET A 13 -2.25 4.19 1.33
N LYS A 14 -3.35 4.55 2.03
CA LYS A 14 -3.86 5.92 2.10
C LYS A 14 -2.84 6.85 2.72
N PHE A 15 -2.32 6.48 3.90
CA PHE A 15 -1.33 7.27 4.62
C PHE A 15 -0.06 7.46 3.79
N TYR A 16 0.45 6.39 3.17
CA TYR A 16 1.62 6.47 2.31
C TYR A 16 1.41 7.39 1.10
N TYR A 17 0.23 7.33 0.47
CA TYR A 17 -0.12 8.23 -0.62
C TYR A 17 -0.12 9.69 -0.16
N LEU A 18 -0.85 10.00 0.91
CA LEU A 18 -1.00 11.35 1.45
C LEU A 18 0.35 11.95 1.86
N LYS A 19 1.18 11.19 2.58
CA LYS A 19 2.52 11.61 2.98
C LYS A 19 3.35 12.04 1.77
N ARG A 20 3.44 11.20 0.74
CA ARG A 20 4.24 11.50 -0.45
C ARG A 20 3.70 12.67 -1.25
N THR A 21 2.38 12.80 -1.36
CA THR A 21 1.80 13.95 -2.04
C THR A 21 1.98 15.24 -1.26
N GLY A 22 1.98 15.18 0.09
CA GLY A 22 2.29 16.31 0.96
C GLY A 22 3.75 16.77 0.84
N GLU A 23 4.67 15.83 0.59
CA GLU A 23 6.08 16.11 0.26
C GLU A 23 6.28 16.64 -1.18
N GLY A 24 5.20 16.96 -1.91
CA GLY A 24 5.27 17.49 -3.29
C GLY A 24 5.65 16.46 -4.36
N LYS A 25 5.62 15.16 -4.07
CA LYS A 25 5.98 14.12 -5.04
C LYS A 25 4.86 13.93 -6.08
N ASN A 26 5.25 13.60 -7.31
CA ASN A 26 4.31 13.37 -8.41
C ASN A 26 3.28 12.26 -8.08
N LYS A 27 1.99 12.58 -8.27
CA LYS A 27 0.86 11.70 -7.95
C LYS A 27 0.91 10.37 -8.71
N MET A 28 1.27 10.41 -10.00
CA MET A 28 1.31 9.20 -10.85
C MET A 28 2.47 8.28 -10.44
N CYS A 29 3.64 8.84 -10.16
CA CYS A 29 4.77 8.08 -9.60
C CYS A 29 4.39 7.42 -8.26
N THR A 30 3.68 8.13 -7.39
CA THR A 30 3.22 7.59 -6.10
C THR A 30 2.25 6.41 -6.29
N ILE A 31 1.32 6.50 -7.25
CA ILE A 31 0.42 5.38 -7.59
C ILE A 31 1.22 4.17 -8.11
N ASN A 32 2.26 4.38 -8.93
CA ASN A 32 3.13 3.31 -9.42
C ASN A 32 3.86 2.61 -8.27
N ILE A 33 4.37 3.38 -7.30
CA ILE A 33 5.02 2.80 -6.12
C ILE A 33 4.03 1.96 -5.30
N ILE A 34 2.78 2.42 -5.17
CA ILE A 34 1.73 1.67 -4.47
C ILE A 34 1.42 0.34 -5.17
N ARG A 35 1.39 0.30 -6.51
CA ARG A 35 1.27 -0.97 -7.26
C ARG A 35 2.39 -1.95 -6.90
N ASN A 36 3.64 -1.47 -6.89
CA ASN A 36 4.79 -2.31 -6.55
C ASN A 36 4.77 -2.78 -5.09
N LYS A 37 4.30 -1.93 -4.16
CA LYS A 37 4.08 -2.32 -2.76
C LYS A 37 3.05 -3.44 -2.64
N LEU A 38 1.94 -3.37 -3.37
CA LEU A 38 0.92 -4.43 -3.39
C LEU A 38 1.49 -5.73 -3.95
N LEU A 39 2.23 -5.66 -5.06
CA LEU A 39 2.84 -6.83 -5.70
C LEU A 39 3.85 -7.51 -4.77
N SER A 40 4.70 -6.72 -4.10
CA SER A 40 5.62 -7.23 -3.08
C SER A 40 4.91 -7.95 -1.92
N ARG A 41 3.76 -7.42 -1.45
CA ARG A 41 2.96 -8.09 -0.40
C ARG A 41 2.39 -9.42 -0.85
N ILE A 42 1.84 -9.46 -2.06
CA ILE A 42 1.28 -10.69 -2.64
C ILE A 42 2.36 -11.76 -2.74
N LEU A 43 3.52 -11.41 -3.29
CA LEU A 43 4.65 -12.32 -3.41
C LEU A 43 5.14 -12.83 -2.03
N ALA A 44 5.16 -11.97 -1.02
CA ALA A 44 5.56 -12.35 0.33
C ALA A 44 4.55 -13.31 1.00
N VAL A 45 3.25 -13.12 0.78
CA VAL A 45 2.18 -14.03 1.24
C VAL A 45 2.31 -15.40 0.57
N VAL A 46 2.47 -15.43 -0.75
CA VAL A 46 2.65 -16.66 -1.52
C VAL A 46 3.89 -17.42 -1.06
N LYS A 47 5.02 -16.73 -0.87
CA LYS A 47 6.28 -17.35 -0.43
C LYS A 47 6.17 -17.93 0.99
N ARG A 48 5.53 -17.23 1.92
CA ARG A 48 5.42 -17.66 3.33
C ARG A 48 4.32 -18.70 3.56
N LYS A 49 3.33 -18.79 2.65
CA LYS A 49 2.13 -19.63 2.81
C LYS A 49 1.31 -19.30 4.06
N THR A 50 1.40 -18.06 4.53
CA THR A 50 0.63 -17.54 5.67
C THR A 50 -0.25 -16.37 5.21
N PRO A 51 -1.46 -16.20 5.75
CA PRO A 51 -2.37 -15.13 5.35
C PRO A 51 -1.77 -13.74 5.57
N TYR A 52 -2.25 -12.77 4.80
CA TYR A 52 -1.90 -11.36 5.00
C TYR A 52 -2.45 -10.86 6.34
N VAL A 53 -1.60 -10.18 7.12
CA VAL A 53 -1.97 -9.55 8.39
C VAL A 53 -1.89 -8.04 8.24
N ASP A 54 -3.00 -7.35 8.55
CA ASP A 54 -3.06 -5.89 8.51
C ASP A 54 -2.53 -5.30 9.81
N ILE A 55 -1.20 -5.09 9.84
CA ILE A 55 -0.47 -4.64 11.03
C ILE A 55 -0.96 -3.27 11.53
N ALA A 56 -1.48 -2.43 10.63
CA ALA A 56 -2.04 -1.12 10.98
C ALA A 56 -3.26 -1.21 11.90
N LYS A 57 -3.95 -2.36 11.95
CA LYS A 57 -5.06 -2.60 12.89
C LYS A 57 -4.62 -2.93 14.31
N PHE A 58 -3.33 -3.22 14.50
CA PHE A 58 -2.77 -3.66 15.78
C PHE A 58 -1.77 -2.65 16.37
N ALA A 59 -1.56 -1.50 15.71
CA ALA A 59 -0.78 -0.40 16.25
C ALA A 59 -1.64 0.32 17.31
N ALA A 60 -1.31 0.09 18.60
CA ALA A 60 -1.93 0.74 19.75
C ALA A 60 -1.43 2.18 19.93
#